data_AF-A0A944R9K4-F1
#
_entry.id   AF-A0A944R9K4-F1
#
_cell.length_a   1.000
_cell.length_b   1.000
_cell.length_c   1.000
_cell.angle_alpha   90.00
_cell.angle_beta   90.00
_cell.angle_gamma   90.00
#
_symmetry.space_group_name_H-M   'P 1'
#
loop_
_entity.id
_entity.type
_entity.pdbx_description
1 polymer ?
#
loop_
_entity_poly.entity_id
_entity_poly.type
_entity_poly.pdbx_seq_one_letter_code
_entity_poly.pdbx_strand_id
1 'polypeptide(L)'
;MMRLFFAFLFVFAGSFVQVVESAEKQENLCEKAVNQESGYRVSGIYGSSLELEQHPAVAYVLLREMQRFKVLQREFQQKTEEWRFEFAEMIGGKTIVFVYHRQLQTDFCAGPNAFFVLKQ
;
A
#
# COMPACT_ATOMS: atom_id res chain seq x y z
N MET A 1 15.13 50.09 45.15
CA MET A 1 15.66 51.05 44.15
C MET A 1 16.64 50.29 43.24
N MET A 2 16.68 50.67 41.94
CA MET A 2 17.51 50.14 40.85
C MET A 2 16.97 48.86 40.18
N ARG A 3 16.04 48.93 39.21
CA ARG A 3 16.26 49.15 37.75
C ARG A 3 17.43 48.34 37.18
N LEU A 4 17.11 47.31 36.39
CA LEU A 4 17.84 46.96 35.17
C LEU A 4 16.95 46.08 34.28
N PHE A 5 16.32 46.75 33.32
CA PHE A 5 15.68 46.14 32.17
C PHE A 5 16.78 45.58 31.26
N PHE A 6 16.82 44.27 31.07
CA PHE A 6 17.53 43.66 29.94
C PHE A 6 16.50 42.99 29.04
N ALA A 7 16.04 43.76 28.07
CA ALA A 7 15.32 43.26 26.91
C ALA A 7 16.30 42.47 26.04
N PHE A 8 16.24 41.13 26.11
CA PHE A 8 16.84 40.28 25.10
C PHE A 8 15.77 39.91 24.07
N LEU A 9 15.70 40.74 23.03
CA LEU A 9 15.07 40.43 21.76
C LEU A 9 15.81 39.25 21.12
N PHE A 10 15.39 38.01 21.40
CA PHE A 10 15.73 36.89 20.54
C PHE A 10 14.68 36.79 19.43
N VAL A 11 15.03 37.43 18.32
CA VAL A 11 14.48 37.18 16.99
C VAL A 11 14.77 35.71 16.66
N PHE A 12 13.85 34.81 16.99
CA PHE A 12 13.81 33.48 16.37
C PHE A 12 13.19 33.63 14.98
N ALA A 13 14.06 34.02 14.04
CA ALA A 13 13.80 33.91 12.61
C ALA A 13 13.53 32.44 12.27
N GLY A 14 12.58 32.25 11.35
CA GLY A 14 11.92 30.99 11.05
C GLY A 14 12.85 29.79 10.91
N SER A 15 12.57 28.76 11.70
CA SER A 15 12.77 27.38 11.26
C SER A 15 11.41 26.90 10.74
N PHE A 16 11.12 27.23 9.47
CA PHE A 16 10.25 26.35 8.69
C PHE A 16 10.98 25.01 8.66
N VAL A 17 10.61 24.11 9.56
CA VAL A 17 10.91 22.70 9.41
C VAL A 17 10.09 22.28 8.21
N GLN A 18 10.66 22.45 7.01
CA GLN A 18 10.33 21.54 5.93
C GLN A 18 10.72 20.18 6.45
N VAL A 19 9.72 19.46 6.99
CA VAL A 19 9.75 18.02 7.08
C VAL A 19 9.84 17.58 5.62
N VAL A 20 11.07 17.58 5.10
CA VAL A 20 11.41 16.75 3.97
C VAL A 20 11.25 15.37 4.54
N GLU A 21 10.09 14.79 4.26
CA GLU A 21 9.75 13.39 4.40
C GLU A 21 10.73 12.59 3.52
N SER A 22 11.99 12.56 3.94
CA SER A 22 13.01 11.63 3.49
C SER A 22 13.02 10.49 4.50
N ALA A 23 11.84 9.91 4.75
CA ALA A 23 11.81 8.49 5.08
C ALA A 23 12.35 7.80 3.83
N GLU A 24 13.51 7.17 3.96
CA GLU A 24 14.02 6.18 3.01
C GLU A 24 12.83 5.30 2.59
N LYS A 25 12.33 5.47 1.36
CA LYS A 25 11.06 4.86 0.93
C LYS A 25 11.29 3.35 0.93
N GLN A 26 10.92 2.70 2.04
CA GLN A 26 11.03 1.26 2.17
C GLN A 26 10.29 0.63 0.98
N GLU A 27 11.04 -0.09 0.15
CA GLU A 27 10.52 -0.65 -1.09
C GLU A 27 9.47 -1.70 -0.74
N ASN A 28 8.24 -1.55 -1.25
CA ASN A 28 7.18 -2.51 -1.00
C ASN A 28 7.46 -3.80 -1.78
N LEU A 29 7.78 -4.87 -1.06
CA LEU A 29 8.17 -6.15 -1.65
C LEU A 29 7.04 -6.78 -2.50
N CYS A 30 5.79 -6.51 -2.15
CA CYS A 30 4.63 -7.04 -2.86
C CYS A 30 4.37 -6.31 -4.18
N GLU A 31 4.55 -4.99 -4.21
CA GLU A 31 4.54 -4.21 -5.46
C GLU A 31 5.63 -4.72 -6.43
N LYS A 32 6.83 -4.97 -5.89
CA LYS A 32 7.95 -5.51 -6.65
C LYS A 32 7.64 -6.89 -7.23
N ALA A 33 7.10 -7.80 -6.40
CA ALA A 33 6.71 -9.14 -6.83
C ALA A 33 5.66 -9.11 -7.94
N VAL A 34 4.63 -8.25 -7.84
CA VAL A 34 3.64 -8.08 -8.91
C VAL A 34 4.32 -7.66 -10.21
N ASN A 35 5.14 -6.61 -10.16
CA ASN A 35 5.79 -6.03 -11.34
C ASN A 35 6.75 -7.00 -12.05
N GLN A 36 7.35 -7.95 -11.31
CA GLN A 36 8.40 -8.83 -11.82
C GLN A 36 7.91 -10.25 -12.15
N GLU A 37 6.94 -10.79 -11.40
CA GLU A 37 6.62 -12.21 -11.45
C GLU A 37 5.23 -12.54 -12.00
N SER A 38 4.33 -11.55 -12.08
CA SER A 38 2.91 -11.82 -12.38
C SER A 38 2.50 -11.56 -13.83
N GLY A 39 3.35 -10.90 -14.64
CA GLY A 39 2.98 -10.40 -15.96
C GLY A 39 2.03 -9.19 -15.92
N TYR A 40 1.90 -8.55 -14.76
CA TYR A 40 1.14 -7.32 -14.56
C TYR A 40 2.04 -6.22 -14.00
N ARG A 41 1.62 -4.97 -14.15
CA ARG A 41 2.27 -3.80 -13.56
C ARG A 41 1.32 -3.10 -12.61
N VAL A 42 1.81 -2.74 -11.42
CA VAL A 42 1.10 -1.91 -10.44
C VAL A 42 0.85 -0.52 -11.02
N SER A 43 -0.40 -0.08 -10.95
CA SER A 43 -0.86 1.26 -11.38
C SER A 43 -1.37 2.11 -10.23
N GLY A 44 -1.63 1.50 -9.06
CA GLY A 44 -2.02 2.21 -7.85
C GLY A 44 -2.29 1.23 -6.70
N ILE A 45 -2.44 1.76 -5.49
CA ILE A 45 -2.82 0.98 -4.31
C ILE A 45 -4.34 0.79 -4.33
N TYR A 46 -4.79 -0.42 -4.01
CA TYR A 46 -6.20 -0.71 -3.74
C TYR A 46 -6.44 -0.75 -2.23
N GLY A 47 -7.21 0.20 -1.71
CA GLY A 47 -7.42 0.38 -0.26
C GLY A 47 -6.53 1.48 0.33
N SER A 48 -6.33 1.44 1.66
CA SER A 48 -5.48 2.38 2.38
C SER A 48 -4.04 1.86 2.54
N SER A 49 -3.05 2.75 2.41
CA SER A 49 -1.65 2.43 2.67
C SER A 49 -1.30 2.33 4.17
N LEU A 50 -2.20 2.78 5.04
CA LEU A 50 -1.98 2.94 6.48
C LEU A 50 -2.83 2.00 7.35
N GLU A 51 -3.81 1.31 6.76
CA GLU A 51 -4.68 0.42 7.52
C GLU A 51 -4.00 -0.94 7.73
N LEU A 52 -3.95 -1.38 9.00
CA LEU A 52 -3.47 -2.66 9.54
C LEU A 52 -4.18 -3.92 8.96
N GLU A 53 -4.97 -3.74 7.92
CA GLU A 53 -5.95 -4.69 7.38
C GLU A 53 -5.39 -5.54 6.23
N GLN A 54 -4.08 -5.52 6.03
CA GLN A 54 -3.38 -6.29 4.99
C GLN A 54 -3.34 -7.80 5.27
N HIS A 55 -4.20 -8.29 6.16
CA HIS A 55 -4.35 -9.71 6.44
C HIS A 55 -5.16 -10.39 5.32
N PRO A 56 -4.79 -11.62 4.89
CA PRO A 56 -5.54 -12.36 3.87
C PRO A 56 -7.05 -12.48 4.14
N ALA A 57 -7.44 -12.50 5.42
CA ALA A 57 -8.85 -12.56 5.81
C ALA A 57 -9.67 -11.35 5.31
N VAL A 58 -9.09 -10.14 5.29
CA VAL A 58 -9.79 -8.94 4.84
C VAL A 58 -10.04 -9.00 3.33
N ALA A 59 -9.05 -9.45 2.57
CA ALA A 59 -9.22 -9.64 1.13
C ALA A 59 -10.34 -10.64 0.79
N TYR A 60 -10.48 -11.73 1.54
CA TYR A 60 -11.60 -12.66 1.34
C TYR A 60 -12.96 -12.02 1.60
N VAL A 61 -13.07 -11.13 2.59
CA VAL A 61 -14.30 -10.36 2.83
C VAL A 61 -14.59 -9.45 1.64
N LEU A 62 -13.58 -8.71 1.17
CA LEU A 62 -13.70 -7.80 0.03
C LEU A 62 -14.12 -8.53 -1.25
N LEU A 63 -13.50 -9.67 -1.58
CA LEU A 63 -13.89 -10.49 -2.73
C LEU A 63 -15.34 -10.95 -2.65
N ARG A 64 -15.77 -11.41 -1.46
CA ARG A 64 -17.17 -11.81 -1.22
C ARG A 64 -18.14 -10.65 -1.40
N GLU A 65 -17.76 -9.45 -0.99
CA GLU A 65 -18.56 -8.25 -1.21
C GLU A 65 -18.62 -7.87 -2.69
N MET A 66 -17.51 -7.93 -3.43
CA MET A 66 -17.49 -7.70 -4.88
C MET A 66 -18.41 -8.66 -5.63
N GLN A 67 -18.39 -9.94 -5.25
CA GLN A 67 -19.32 -10.95 -5.76
C GLN A 67 -20.77 -10.61 -5.42
N ARG A 68 -21.04 -10.25 -4.16
CA ARG A 68 -22.40 -9.89 -3.67
C ARG A 68 -22.97 -8.70 -4.43
N PHE A 69 -22.16 -7.68 -4.69
CA PHE A 69 -22.56 -6.49 -5.45
C PHE A 69 -22.55 -6.71 -6.97
N LYS A 70 -22.19 -7.90 -7.44
CA LYS A 70 -22.12 -8.27 -8.86
C LYS A 70 -21.21 -7.34 -9.66
N VAL A 71 -20.14 -6.85 -9.05
CA VAL A 71 -19.13 -6.01 -9.73
C VAL A 71 -17.93 -6.83 -10.18
N LEU A 72 -17.83 -8.08 -9.73
CA LEU A 72 -16.79 -9.00 -10.15
C LEU A 72 -17.15 -9.68 -11.47
N GLN A 73 -16.25 -9.58 -12.45
CA GLN A 73 -16.33 -10.28 -13.73
C GLN A 73 -15.64 -11.64 -13.66
N ARG A 74 -14.44 -11.70 -13.09
CA ARG A 74 -13.64 -12.93 -13.02
C ARG A 74 -12.68 -12.91 -11.85
N GLU A 75 -12.48 -14.08 -11.24
CA GLU A 75 -11.37 -14.33 -10.32
C GLU A 75 -10.41 -15.37 -10.92
N PHE A 76 -9.12 -15.19 -10.66
CA PHE A 76 -8.12 -16.21 -10.94
C PHE A 76 -6.91 -16.05 -10.03
N GLN A 77 -6.08 -17.08 -9.98
CA GLN A 77 -4.92 -17.14 -9.12
C GLN A 77 -3.67 -17.49 -9.92
N GLN A 78 -2.54 -16.89 -9.54
CA GLN A 78 -1.22 -17.28 -9.97
C GLN A 78 -0.34 -17.53 -8.74
N LYS A 79 0.61 -18.45 -8.88
CA LYS A 79 1.54 -18.81 -7.79
C LYS A 79 2.94 -18.97 -8.37
N THR A 80 3.92 -18.47 -7.63
CA THR A 80 5.34 -18.79 -7.83
C THR A 80 5.84 -19.59 -6.62
N GLU A 81 7.15 -19.81 -6.52
CA GLU A 81 7.74 -20.50 -5.37
C GLU A 81 7.46 -19.73 -4.06
N GLU A 82 7.61 -18.41 -4.11
CA GLU A 82 7.49 -17.52 -2.94
C GLU A 82 6.14 -16.80 -2.87
N TRP A 83 5.50 -16.55 -4.01
CA TRP A 83 4.37 -15.64 -4.08
C TRP A 83 3.06 -16.30 -4.48
N ARG A 84 1.98 -15.71 -3.99
CA ARG A 84 0.61 -16.02 -4.38
C ARG A 84 -0.08 -14.71 -4.76
N PHE A 85 -0.56 -14.66 -5.99
CA PHE A 85 -1.30 -13.53 -6.55
C PHE A 85 -2.75 -13.96 -6.77
N GLU A 86 -3.69 -13.27 -6.14
CA GLU A 86 -5.12 -13.48 -6.30
C GLU A 86 -5.72 -12.28 -7.03
N PHE A 87 -6.19 -12.50 -8.25
CA PHE A 87 -6.69 -11.46 -9.15
C PHE A 87 -8.20 -11.41 -9.16
N ALA A 88 -8.72 -10.19 -9.13
CA ALA A 88 -10.14 -9.87 -9.31
C ALA A 88 -10.29 -8.88 -10.47
N GLU A 89 -10.84 -9.35 -11.59
CA GLU A 89 -11.26 -8.51 -12.70
C GLU A 89 -12.67 -7.99 -12.43
N MET A 90 -12.83 -6.68 -12.42
CA MET A 90 -14.11 -6.02 -12.20
C MET A 90 -14.78 -5.67 -13.53
N ILE A 91 -16.12 -5.67 -13.51
CA ILE A 91 -16.93 -5.13 -14.60
C ILE A 91 -16.52 -3.66 -14.82
N GLY A 92 -16.15 -3.32 -16.05
CA GLY A 92 -15.55 -2.03 -16.39
C GLY A 92 -14.03 -2.08 -16.60
N GLY A 93 -13.42 -3.26 -16.54
CA GLY A 93 -12.06 -3.51 -17.03
C GLY A 93 -10.93 -3.15 -16.07
N LYS A 94 -11.25 -2.86 -14.80
CA LYS A 94 -10.25 -2.66 -13.75
C LYS A 94 -9.90 -4.01 -13.13
N THR A 95 -8.60 -4.24 -12.90
CA THR A 95 -8.11 -5.45 -12.24
C THR A 95 -7.41 -5.10 -10.93
N ILE A 96 -7.75 -5.84 -9.89
CA ILE A 96 -7.12 -5.77 -8.58
C ILE A 96 -6.32 -7.05 -8.39
N VAL A 97 -5.14 -6.95 -7.78
CA VAL A 97 -4.37 -8.09 -7.29
C VAL A 97 -4.19 -7.99 -5.79
N PHE A 98 -4.44 -9.09 -5.09
CA PHE A 98 -4.06 -9.30 -3.70
C PHE A 98 -2.81 -10.19 -3.68
N VAL A 99 -1.79 -9.77 -2.94
CA VAL A 99 -0.45 -10.36 -2.96
C VAL A 99 -0.12 -10.94 -1.59
N TYR A 100 0.35 -12.18 -1.58
CA TYR A 100 0.73 -12.87 -0.36
C TYR A 100 2.05 -13.62 -0.54
N HIS A 101 2.87 -13.58 0.51
CA HIS A 101 3.99 -14.52 0.62
C HIS A 101 3.46 -15.90 1.05
N ARG A 102 3.99 -16.97 0.46
CA ARG A 102 3.48 -18.34 0.66
C ARG A 102 3.85 -18.94 2.02
N GLN A 103 4.93 -18.46 2.64
CA GLN A 103 5.44 -19.02 3.90
C GLN A 103 5.27 -18.08 5.09
N LEU A 104 5.17 -16.77 4.85
CA LEU A 104 5.17 -15.74 5.90
C LEU A 104 3.86 -14.98 5.80
N GLN A 105 3.07 -15.00 6.88
CA GLN A 105 1.65 -14.61 6.83
C GLN A 105 1.40 -13.13 7.18
N THR A 106 2.37 -12.42 7.75
CA THR A 106 2.19 -11.03 8.23
C THR A 106 3.39 -10.15 7.88
N ASP A 107 3.12 -8.85 7.67
CA ASP A 107 4.07 -7.74 7.51
C ASP A 107 5.14 -7.88 6.41
N PHE A 108 5.04 -8.87 5.53
CA PHE A 108 6.04 -9.12 4.49
C PHE A 108 6.15 -7.98 3.47
N CYS A 109 5.03 -7.33 3.14
CA CYS A 109 5.00 -6.28 2.11
C CYS A 109 5.60 -4.96 2.58
N ALA A 110 5.87 -4.79 3.89
CA ALA A 110 6.26 -3.52 4.50
C ALA A 110 5.34 -2.35 4.05
N GLY A 111 4.03 -2.60 3.99
CA GLY A 111 3.05 -1.69 3.40
C GLY A 111 1.98 -2.44 2.60
N PRO A 112 1.22 -1.75 1.72
CA PRO A 112 0.08 -2.34 1.02
C PRO A 112 0.35 -3.69 0.35
N ASN A 113 -0.64 -4.57 0.37
CA ASN A 113 -0.58 -5.87 -0.31
C ASN A 113 -1.65 -6.04 -1.40
N ALA A 114 -2.42 -4.99 -1.68
CA ALA A 114 -3.46 -4.98 -2.69
C ALA A 114 -3.26 -3.79 -3.63
N PHE A 115 -3.33 -4.07 -4.94
CA PHE A 115 -3.00 -3.09 -5.97
C PHE A 115 -3.97 -3.12 -7.12
N PHE A 116 -4.22 -1.96 -7.72
CA PHE A 116 -4.69 -1.88 -9.09
C PHE A 116 -3.56 -2.24 -10.04
N VAL A 117 -3.87 -3.00 -11.08
CA VAL A 117 -2.89 -3.48 -12.04
C VAL A 117 -3.32 -3.31 -13.49
N LEU A 118 -2.32 -3.21 -14.36
CA LEU A 118 -2.46 -3.25 -15.82
C LEU A 118 -1.69 -4.44 -16.34
N LYS A 119 -2.23 -5.11 -17.37
CA LYS A 119 -1.53 -6.20 -18.04
C LYS A 119 -0.31 -5.66 -18.79
N GLN A 120 0.84 -6.33 -18.66
CA GLN A 120 2.05 -5.99 -19.41
C GLN A 120 2.00 -6.57 -20.84
#